data_AF-A0A7C5M9N6-F1
#
_entry.id   AF-A0A7C5M9N6-F1
#
_cell.length_a   1.000
_cell.length_b   1.000
_cell.length_c   1.000
_cell.angle_alpha   90.00
_cell.angle_beta   90.00
_cell.angle_gamma   90.00
#
_symmetry.space_group_name_H-M   'P 1'
#
loop_
_entity.id
_entity.type
_entity.pdbx_description
1 polymer ?
#
loop_
_entity_poly.entity_id
_entity_poly.type
_entity_poly.pdbx_seq_one_letter_code
_entity_poly.pdbx_strand_id
1 'polypeptide(L)' 'MPPAARITDMHTCPMVNPGGVPHVGGPVLPPGSPTVLIGGMPAARVGDMCVCAGPPDTIAQGSAT' A
#
# COMPACT_ATOMS: atom_id res chain seq x y z
N MET A 1 -12.63 9.47 -8.44
CA MET A 1 -12.07 8.12 -8.38
C MET A 1 -10.58 8.20 -8.74
N PRO A 2 -9.66 7.92 -7.80
CA PRO A 2 -8.23 7.83 -8.10
C PRO A 2 -7.93 6.55 -8.92
N PRO A 3 -6.75 6.46 -9.56
CA PRO A 3 -6.29 5.21 -10.17
C PRO A 3 -6.27 4.06 -9.15
N ALA A 4 -6.61 2.85 -9.60
CA ALA A 4 -6.62 1.68 -8.74
C ALA A 4 -5.18 1.26 -8.37
N ALA A 5 -4.95 1.03 -7.08
CA ALA A 5 -3.64 0.65 -6.56
C ALA A 5 -3.26 -0.79 -6.95
N ARG A 6 -1.96 -1.00 -7.12
CA ARG A 6 -1.34 -2.25 -7.57
C ARG A 6 -0.15 -2.57 -6.69
N ILE A 7 0.34 -3.80 -6.83
CA ILE A 7 1.64 -4.16 -6.28
C ILE A 7 2.70 -3.19 -6.83
N THR A 8 3.66 -2.83 -5.98
CA THR A 8 4.71 -1.81 -6.21
C THR A 8 4.29 -0.35 -6.19
N ASP A 9 3.00 -0.01 -6.22
CA ASP A 9 2.58 1.39 -6.08
C ASP A 9 2.95 1.88 -4.66
N MET A 10 3.41 3.12 -4.55
CA MET A 10 3.94 3.68 -3.30
C MET A 10 2.82 4.23 -2.42
N HIS A 11 2.83 3.88 -1.14
CA HIS A 11 2.02 4.60 -0.16
C HIS A 11 2.85 5.71 0.51
N THR A 12 2.16 6.72 1.03
CA THR A 12 2.77 7.74 1.88
C THR A 12 2.35 7.47 3.31
N CYS A 13 3.32 7.30 4.21
CA CYS A 13 3.04 7.13 5.64
C CYS A 13 3.21 8.49 6.36
N PRO A 14 2.13 9.07 6.93
CA PRO A 14 2.22 10.34 7.66
C PRO A 14 2.66 10.16 9.12
N MET A 15 2.88 8.92 9.58
CA MET A 15 3.22 8.66 10.97
C MET A 15 4.63 9.14 11.33
N VAL A 16 4.78 9.60 12.56
CA VAL A 16 6.06 10.00 13.15
C VAL A 16 6.19 9.30 14.48
N ASN A 17 7.31 8.63 14.72
CA ASN A 17 7.56 7.95 15.99
C ASN A 17 7.62 8.96 17.15
N PRO A 18 7.32 8.52 18.39
CA PRO A 18 7.68 9.28 19.57
C PRO A 18 9.18 9.61 19.54
N GLY A 19 9.53 10.90 19.56
CA GLY A 19 10.91 11.36 19.34
C GLY A 19 11.19 11.98 17.97
N GLY A 20 10.19 12.06 17.09
CA GLY A 20 10.23 12.92 15.89
C GLY A 20 10.81 12.26 14.64
N VAL A 21 11.17 10.98 14.68
CA VAL A 21 11.65 10.25 13.48
C VAL A 21 10.45 9.91 12.59
N PRO A 22 10.35 10.48 11.37
CA PRO A 22 9.23 10.21 10.48
C PRO A 22 9.31 8.80 9.91
N HIS A 23 8.15 8.18 9.70
CA HIS A 23 8.05 6.99 8.87
C HIS A 23 8.23 7.38 7.41
N VAL A 24 8.62 6.42 6.59
CA VAL A 24 8.74 6.58 5.13
C VAL A 24 7.95 5.45 4.50
N GLY A 25 6.91 5.82 3.76
CA GLY A 25 6.08 4.88 3.03
C GLY A 25 6.82 4.28 1.84
N GLY A 26 6.58 3.00 1.62
CA GLY A 26 7.17 2.18 0.57
C GLY A 26 6.10 1.50 -0.30
N PRO A 27 6.50 0.57 -1.17
CA PRO A 27 5.60 -0.09 -2.09
C PRO A 27 4.59 -1.01 -1.40
N VAL A 28 3.43 -1.22 -2.03
CA VAL A 28 2.54 -2.35 -1.72
C VAL A 28 3.27 -3.67 -2.02
N LEU A 29 3.27 -4.59 -1.05
CA LEU A 29 3.96 -5.87 -1.10
C LEU A 29 3.13 -6.93 -1.87
N PRO A 30 3.80 -7.86 -2.57
CA PRO A 30 3.12 -9.03 -3.15
C PRO A 30 2.42 -9.88 -2.07
N PRO A 31 1.41 -10.69 -2.43
CA PRO A 31 1.06 -11.10 -3.80
C PRO A 31 -0.01 -10.27 -4.51
N GLY A 32 -0.79 -9.45 -3.81
CA GLY A 32 -1.97 -8.80 -4.40
C GLY A 32 -3.00 -9.83 -4.88
N SER A 33 -3.78 -9.49 -5.91
CA SER A 33 -4.66 -10.43 -6.62
C SER A 33 -3.93 -11.07 -7.81
N PRO A 34 -3.60 -12.38 -7.78
CA PRO A 34 -2.79 -13.02 -8.82
C PRO A 34 -3.45 -13.06 -10.21
N THR A 35 -4.78 -13.00 -10.25
CA THR A 35 -5.58 -13.15 -11.49
C THR A 35 -6.25 -11.86 -11.93
N VAL A 36 -6.28 -10.82 -11.09
CA VAL A 36 -6.86 -9.53 -11.43
C VAL A 36 -5.72 -8.55 -11.66
N LEU A 37 -5.48 -8.22 -12.92
CA LEU A 37 -4.36 -7.38 -13.34
C LEU A 37 -4.84 -5.99 -13.74
N ILE A 38 -4.14 -4.97 -13.28
CA ILE A 38 -4.36 -3.56 -13.65
C ILE A 38 -3.06 -3.06 -14.29
N GLY A 39 -3.12 -2.71 -15.58
CA GLY A 39 -1.91 -2.33 -16.32
C GLY A 39 -0.81 -3.41 -16.29
N GLY A 40 -1.20 -4.69 -16.27
CA GLY A 40 -0.28 -5.83 -16.26
C GLY A 40 0.28 -6.24 -14.89
N MET A 41 -0.05 -5.53 -13.81
CA MET A 41 0.39 -5.87 -12.45
C MET A 41 -0.76 -6.33 -11.57
N PRO A 42 -0.53 -7.23 -10.58
CA PRO A 42 -1.57 -7.67 -9.64
C PRO A 42 -2.23 -6.49 -8.91
N ALA A 43 -3.55 -6.51 -8.83
CA ALA A 43 -4.34 -5.50 -8.11
C ALA A 43 -4.11 -5.59 -6.60
N ALA A 44 -3.93 -4.44 -5.94
CA ALA A 44 -3.86 -4.38 -4.48
C ALA A 44 -5.27 -4.50 -3.87
N ARG A 45 -5.37 -5.11 -2.69
CA ARG A 45 -6.63 -5.41 -1.99
C ARG A 45 -6.55 -4.99 -0.54
N VAL A 46 -7.72 -4.87 0.08
CA VAL A 46 -7.83 -4.73 1.54
C VAL A 46 -7.11 -5.90 2.22
N GLY A 47 -6.25 -5.60 3.18
CA GLY A 47 -5.43 -6.57 3.90
C GLY A 47 -4.05 -6.84 3.28
N ASP A 48 -3.76 -6.40 2.05
CA ASP A 48 -2.41 -6.48 1.51
C ASP A 48 -1.49 -5.52 2.28
N MET A 49 -0.24 -5.94 2.50
CA MET A 49 0.75 -5.20 3.29
C MET A 49 1.53 -4.19 2.44
N CYS A 50 2.07 -3.15 3.07
CA CYS A 50 2.96 -2.18 2.45
C CYS A 50 4.26 -2.05 3.25
N VAL A 51 5.39 -1.82 2.56
CA VAL A 51 6.66 -1.53 3.23
C VAL A 51 6.59 -0.17 3.88
N CYS A 52 6.95 -0.05 5.15
CA CYS A 52 7.09 1.24 5.84
C CYS A 52 8.38 1.26 6.67
N ALA A 53 9.01 2.42 6.84
CA ALA A 53 10.10 2.62 7.80
C ALA A 53 9.56 2.68 9.24
N GLY A 54 8.95 1.56 9.65
CA GLY A 54 8.20 1.29 10.88
C GLY A 54 7.69 -0.16 10.80
N PRO A 55 6.63 -0.53 11.52
CA PRO A 55 5.89 -1.76 11.23
C PRO A 55 5.31 -1.73 9.80
N PRO A 56 5.14 -2.88 9.13
CA PRO A 56 4.42 -2.93 7.86
C PRO A 56 3.03 -2.30 7.97
N ASP A 57 2.66 -1.48 7.00
CA ASP A 57 1.32 -0.90 6.92
C ASP A 57 0.38 -1.88 6.21
N THR A 58 -0.94 -1.68 6.34
CA THR A 58 -1.96 -2.55 5.73
C THR A 58 -3.04 -1.71 5.05
N ILE A 59 -3.44 -2.11 3.84
CA ILE A 59 -4.55 -1.45 3.14
C ILE A 59 -5.84 -1.72 3.92
N ALA A 60 -6.37 -0.70 4.59
CA ALA A 60 -7.56 -0.82 5.42
C ALA A 60 -8.86 -0.80 4.60
N GLN A 61 -8.90 -0.05 3.49
CA GLN A 61 -10.10 0.13 2.67
C GLN A 61 -9.77 0.49 1.22
N GLY A 62 -10.62 0.09 0.28
CA GLY A 62 -10.56 0.51 -1.13
C GLY A 62 -11.51 1.69 -1.45
N SER A 63 -11.51 2.13 -2.71
CA SER A 63 -12.47 3.16 -3.17
C SER A 63 -13.91 2.65 -3.08
N ALA A 64 -14.82 3.47 -2.58
CA ALA A 64 -16.25 3.16 -2.49
C ALA A 64 -17.06 3.57 -3.73
N THR A 65 -16.47 4.34 -4.64
CA THR A 65 -17.12 4.84 -5.86
C THR A 65 -16.19 4.79 -7.05
#